data_AF-A0A7G5FIL2-F1
#
_entry.id   AF-A0A7G5FIL2-F1
#
_cell.length_a   1.000
_cell.length_b   1.000
_cell.length_c   1.000
_cell.angle_alpha   90.00
_cell.angle_beta   90.00
_cell.angle_gamma   90.00
#
_symmetry.space_group_name_H-M   'P 1'
#
loop_
_entity.id
_entity.type
_entity.pdbx_description
1 polymer ?
#
loop_
_entity_poly.entity_id
_entity_poly.type
_entity_poly.pdbx_seq_one_letter_code
_entity_poly.pdbx_strand_id
1 'polypeptide(L)'
;MVSTALLTACSAEQDPQATSATCVYKDSRKAAKDVKKPSEQPPHGTVNLTLTTNHGDIDLALNADQAPCTVGAITSLAKQGYYDNTVCHRLTTQGIYVLQCGDPSATGSGGPGFVFPDEYPVGSGESPIYKAGTIAMANAGPNTNGSQFFLNYEDSPLPPNYTLFGEMSPESTEVVRAIAAKGTATGGADGAPKEEVSITKATVN
;
A
#
# COMPACT_ATOMS: atom_id res chain seq x y z
N MET A 1 31.70 -31.36 54.89
CA MET A 1 32.02 -30.79 53.57
C MET A 1 31.12 -31.45 52.54
N VAL A 2 30.85 -30.72 51.45
CA VAL A 2 30.09 -31.12 50.26
C VAL A 2 28.57 -31.03 50.43
N SER A 3 27.80 -30.35 49.58
CA SER A 3 28.02 -29.21 48.69
C SER A 3 26.61 -28.83 48.23
N THR A 4 26.15 -27.61 48.50
CA THR A 4 24.81 -27.16 48.10
C THR A 4 24.83 -26.87 46.60
N ALA A 5 24.12 -27.67 45.81
CA ALA A 5 23.91 -27.37 44.39
C ALA A 5 22.62 -26.54 44.25
N LEU A 6 22.78 -25.23 44.03
CA LEU A 6 21.72 -24.35 43.52
C LEU A 6 21.54 -24.65 42.03
N LEU A 7 20.38 -25.20 41.66
CA LEU A 7 19.94 -25.28 40.27
C LEU A 7 19.28 -23.95 39.90
N THR A 8 20.01 -23.16 39.13
CA THR A 8 19.59 -21.92 38.47
C THR A 8 18.38 -22.20 37.59
N ALA A 9 17.27 -21.52 37.86
CA ALA A 9 16.11 -21.51 36.97
C ALA A 9 16.49 -20.84 35.64
N CYS A 10 16.31 -21.54 34.53
CA CYS A 10 16.21 -20.89 33.23
C CYS A 10 14.93 -20.07 33.21
N SER A 11 15.06 -18.77 33.42
CA SER A 11 14.05 -17.82 32.96
C SER A 11 13.97 -17.99 31.45
N ALA A 12 12.81 -18.43 30.95
CA ALA A 12 12.47 -18.17 29.57
C ALA A 12 12.38 -16.64 29.46
N GLU A 13 13.33 -16.03 28.78
CA GLU A 13 13.26 -14.64 28.36
C GLU A 13 12.02 -14.54 27.44
N GLN A 14 10.89 -14.15 28.01
CA GLN A 14 9.72 -13.75 27.24
C GLN A 14 10.10 -12.46 26.55
N ASP A 15 10.29 -12.53 25.24
CA ASP A 15 10.49 -11.39 24.36
C ASP A 15 9.33 -10.39 24.56
N PRO A 16 9.57 -9.22 25.18
CA PRO A 16 8.51 -8.33 25.60
C PRO A 16 8.30 -7.23 24.55
N GLN A 17 7.83 -7.57 23.34
CA GLN A 17 7.05 -6.68 22.45
C GLN A 17 6.83 -7.29 21.05
N ALA A 18 5.93 -8.26 20.95
CA ALA A 18 5.16 -8.48 19.73
C ALA A 18 3.70 -8.53 20.13
N THR A 19 3.08 -7.36 20.31
CA THR A 19 1.63 -7.27 20.29
C THR A 19 1.20 -7.63 18.87
N SER A 20 0.89 -8.90 18.63
CA SER A 20 0.31 -9.35 17.37
C SER A 20 -1.07 -8.71 17.23
N ALA A 21 -1.12 -7.49 16.70
CA ALA A 21 -2.36 -6.85 16.34
C ALA A 21 -3.03 -7.71 15.27
N THR A 22 -4.16 -8.32 15.61
CA THR A 22 -4.96 -9.09 14.67
C THR A 22 -5.66 -8.13 13.72
N CYS A 23 -5.48 -8.32 12.42
CA CYS A 23 -6.07 -7.50 11.38
C CYS A 23 -7.53 -7.87 11.15
N VAL A 24 -8.38 -6.87 10.90
CA VAL A 24 -9.83 -7.04 10.70
C VAL A 24 -10.24 -6.56 9.32
N TYR A 25 -10.76 -7.49 8.50
CA TYR A 25 -11.23 -7.24 7.14
C TYR A 25 -12.75 -7.43 7.05
N LYS A 26 -13.50 -6.33 7.01
CA LYS A 26 -14.97 -6.34 7.00
C LYS A 26 -15.50 -6.43 5.57
N ASP A 27 -16.58 -7.16 5.36
CA ASP A 27 -17.25 -7.20 4.05
C ASP A 27 -17.67 -5.78 3.60
N SER A 28 -17.58 -5.55 2.29
CA SER A 28 -18.00 -4.30 1.67
C SER A 28 -18.82 -4.57 0.41
N ARG A 29 -18.97 -3.56 -0.45
CA ARG A 29 -19.60 -3.71 -1.77
C ARG A 29 -18.93 -4.83 -2.57
N LYS A 30 -19.66 -5.41 -3.53
CA LYS A 30 -19.16 -6.51 -4.38
C LYS A 30 -17.76 -6.20 -4.91
N ALA A 31 -16.87 -7.20 -4.84
CA ALA A 31 -15.52 -7.09 -5.37
C ALA A 31 -15.53 -6.78 -6.88
N ALA A 32 -14.61 -5.93 -7.32
CA ALA A 32 -14.40 -5.61 -8.73
C ALA A 32 -13.79 -6.79 -9.51
N LYS A 33 -13.06 -7.66 -8.80
CA LYS A 33 -12.46 -8.90 -9.28
C LYS A 33 -12.51 -9.91 -8.14
N ASP A 34 -12.75 -11.18 -8.44
CA ASP A 34 -12.93 -12.22 -7.41
C ASP A 34 -11.63 -12.44 -6.63
N VAL A 35 -11.70 -12.31 -5.31
CA VAL A 35 -10.61 -12.55 -4.35
C VAL A 35 -11.16 -13.03 -3.01
N LYS A 36 -10.28 -13.64 -2.22
CA LYS A 36 -10.52 -13.96 -0.81
C LYS A 36 -9.94 -12.87 0.07
N LYS A 37 -10.54 -12.67 1.24
CA LYS A 37 -9.96 -11.82 2.30
C LYS A 37 -8.57 -12.35 2.68
N PRO A 38 -7.65 -11.44 3.05
CA PRO A 38 -6.33 -11.80 3.56
C PRO A 38 -6.39 -12.51 4.92
N SER A 39 -5.25 -13.04 5.34
CA SER A 39 -5.02 -13.56 6.70
C SER A 39 -5.18 -12.43 7.72
N GLU A 40 -5.81 -12.72 8.87
CA GLU A 40 -5.88 -11.80 10.01
C GLU A 40 -4.53 -11.67 10.75
N GLN A 41 -3.59 -12.59 10.49
CA GLN A 41 -2.21 -12.47 10.96
C GLN A 41 -1.39 -11.69 9.93
N PRO A 42 -0.93 -10.47 10.24
CA PRO A 42 -0.15 -9.66 9.32
C PRO A 42 1.29 -10.16 9.17
N PRO A 43 1.97 -9.79 8.06
CA PRO A 43 3.41 -9.94 7.93
C PRO A 43 4.16 -8.94 8.86
N HIS A 44 5.48 -9.11 8.95
CA HIS A 44 6.40 -8.22 9.67
C HIS A 44 7.59 -7.85 8.78
N GLY A 45 8.29 -6.77 9.15
CA GLY A 45 9.45 -6.26 8.43
C GLY A 45 9.10 -5.66 7.06
N THR A 46 10.10 -5.64 6.18
CA THR A 46 9.92 -5.16 4.81
C THR A 46 9.45 -6.28 3.89
N VAL A 47 8.41 -6.02 3.10
CA VAL A 47 7.95 -6.92 2.03
C VAL A 47 8.14 -6.22 0.69
N ASN A 48 8.84 -6.86 -0.26
CA ASN A 48 9.06 -6.27 -1.58
C ASN A 48 7.94 -6.66 -2.55
N LEU A 49 7.43 -5.68 -3.28
CA LEU A 49 6.42 -5.87 -4.33
C LEU A 49 6.90 -5.17 -5.62
N THR A 50 6.89 -5.88 -6.73
CA THR A 50 7.14 -5.29 -8.05
C THR A 50 5.84 -5.22 -8.85
N LEU A 51 5.50 -4.04 -9.36
CA LEU A 51 4.45 -3.85 -10.36
C LEU A 51 5.10 -3.81 -11.74
N THR A 52 4.94 -4.86 -12.53
CA THR A 52 5.40 -4.85 -13.94
C THR A 52 4.41 -4.09 -14.79
N THR A 53 4.83 -2.94 -15.32
CA THR A 53 3.98 -2.06 -16.13
C THR A 53 4.43 -1.97 -17.58
N ASN A 54 3.57 -1.44 -18.46
CA ASN A 54 3.94 -1.09 -19.83
C ASN A 54 4.91 0.10 -19.94
N HIS A 55 5.31 0.72 -18.83
CA HIS A 55 6.32 1.78 -18.76
C HIS A 55 7.59 1.36 -17.99
N GLY A 56 7.72 0.07 -17.67
CA GLY A 56 8.80 -0.47 -16.86
C GLY A 56 8.32 -0.99 -15.50
N ASP A 57 9.25 -1.56 -14.73
CA ASP A 57 8.94 -2.07 -13.40
C ASP A 57 8.88 -0.92 -12.37
N ILE A 58 7.91 -1.00 -11.47
CA ILE A 58 7.79 -0.12 -10.30
C ILE A 58 8.00 -0.99 -9.06
N ASP A 59 9.17 -0.87 -8.44
CA ASP A 59 9.57 -1.61 -7.25
C ASP A 59 9.19 -0.85 -5.99
N LEU A 60 8.50 -1.57 -5.09
CA LEU A 60 7.97 -1.06 -3.84
C LEU A 60 8.57 -1.83 -2.66
N ALA A 61 9.09 -1.11 -1.67
CA ALA A 61 9.46 -1.62 -0.36
C ALA A 61 8.33 -1.32 0.64
N LEU A 62 7.53 -2.34 0.97
CA LEU A 62 6.36 -2.21 1.85
C LEU A 62 6.78 -2.38 3.31
N ASN A 63 6.31 -1.49 4.20
CA ASN A 63 6.67 -1.47 5.61
C ASN A 63 5.57 -2.12 6.47
N ALA A 64 5.69 -3.43 6.72
CA ALA A 64 4.70 -4.17 7.51
C ALA A 64 4.80 -3.88 9.01
N ASP A 65 5.92 -3.35 9.51
CA ASP A 65 6.02 -2.94 10.92
C ASP A 65 5.23 -1.65 11.20
N GLN A 66 5.08 -0.80 10.19
CA GLN A 66 4.33 0.46 10.28
C GLN A 66 2.85 0.33 9.91
N ALA A 67 2.55 -0.48 8.88
CA ALA A 67 1.19 -0.69 8.36
C ALA A 67 0.90 -2.19 8.12
N PRO A 68 0.93 -3.02 9.18
CA PRO A 68 0.85 -4.48 9.08
C PRO A 68 -0.39 -4.98 8.32
N CYS A 69 -1.57 -4.42 8.61
CA CYS A 69 -2.82 -4.86 8.00
C CYS A 69 -2.93 -4.43 6.54
N THR A 70 -2.40 -3.25 6.21
CA THR A 70 -2.29 -2.77 4.83
C THR A 70 -1.36 -3.65 4.02
N VAL A 71 -0.14 -3.91 4.49
CA VAL A 71 0.82 -4.76 3.78
C VAL A 71 0.30 -6.19 3.65
N GLY A 72 -0.36 -6.73 4.68
CA GLY A 72 -1.05 -8.02 4.60
C GLY A 72 -2.13 -8.06 3.52
N ALA A 73 -2.95 -7.00 3.40
CA ALA A 73 -3.98 -6.91 2.37
C ALA A 73 -3.39 -6.82 0.96
N ILE A 74 -2.47 -5.86 0.73
CA ILE A 74 -1.87 -5.61 -0.59
C ILE A 74 -1.12 -6.84 -1.09
N THR A 75 -0.32 -7.48 -0.23
CA THR A 75 0.45 -8.67 -0.62
C THR A 75 -0.45 -9.88 -0.89
N SER A 76 -1.55 -10.04 -0.14
CA SER A 76 -2.54 -11.09 -0.41
C SER A 76 -3.25 -10.86 -1.74
N LEU A 77 -3.65 -9.62 -2.04
CA LEU A 77 -4.28 -9.26 -3.30
C LEU A 77 -3.34 -9.48 -4.49
N ALA A 78 -2.07 -9.07 -4.38
CA ALA A 78 -1.05 -9.32 -5.39
C ALA A 78 -0.83 -10.82 -5.64
N LYS A 79 -0.68 -11.63 -4.58
CA LYS A 79 -0.52 -13.10 -4.69
C LYS A 79 -1.72 -13.80 -5.35
N GLN A 80 -2.90 -13.20 -5.25
CA GLN A 80 -4.13 -13.68 -5.91
C GLN A 80 -4.29 -13.14 -7.34
N GLY A 81 -3.32 -12.37 -7.85
CA GLY A 81 -3.35 -11.75 -9.18
C GLY A 81 -4.39 -10.64 -9.28
N TYR A 82 -4.86 -10.05 -8.17
CA TYR A 82 -5.92 -9.04 -8.18
C TYR A 82 -5.54 -7.81 -9.02
N TYR A 83 -4.27 -7.41 -8.96
CA TYR A 83 -3.73 -6.26 -9.70
C TYR A 83 -3.28 -6.59 -11.13
N ASP A 84 -3.29 -7.86 -11.52
CA ASP A 84 -2.86 -8.28 -12.86
C ASP A 84 -3.87 -7.82 -13.92
N ASN A 85 -3.35 -7.28 -15.00
CA ASN A 85 -4.09 -6.69 -16.12
C ASN A 85 -5.07 -5.60 -15.67
N THR A 86 -4.60 -4.72 -14.78
CA THR A 86 -5.35 -3.54 -14.30
C THR A 86 -4.66 -2.25 -14.74
N VAL A 87 -5.34 -1.12 -14.63
CA VAL A 87 -4.77 0.19 -15.00
C VAL A 87 -4.69 1.14 -13.80
N CYS A 88 -3.73 2.06 -13.85
CA CYS A 88 -3.77 3.25 -13.01
C CYS A 88 -4.73 4.26 -13.63
N HIS A 89 -5.89 4.43 -13.01
CA HIS A 89 -7.03 5.13 -13.60
C HIS A 89 -6.99 6.64 -13.37
N ARG A 90 -6.09 7.14 -12.52
CA ARG A 90 -6.02 8.56 -12.17
C ARG A 90 -4.59 9.04 -11.96
N LEU A 91 -4.28 10.20 -12.51
CA LEU A 91 -3.06 10.96 -12.37
C LEU A 91 -3.44 12.40 -12.00
N THR A 92 -2.73 12.97 -11.03
CA THR A 92 -2.85 14.40 -10.69
C THR A 92 -1.52 15.09 -10.91
N THR A 93 -1.53 16.25 -11.57
CA THR A 93 -0.31 16.99 -11.94
C THR A 93 -0.22 18.40 -11.33
N GLN A 94 -1.21 18.80 -10.53
CA GLN A 94 -1.21 20.07 -9.82
C GLN A 94 -1.87 19.93 -8.45
N GLY A 95 -1.31 20.62 -7.45
CA GLY A 95 -1.83 20.64 -6.08
C GLY A 95 -1.45 19.39 -5.30
N ILE A 96 -1.74 18.21 -5.85
CA ILE A 96 -1.22 16.91 -5.42
C ILE A 96 -0.59 16.20 -6.62
N TYR A 97 0.39 15.33 -6.36
CA TYR A 97 1.24 14.74 -7.39
C TYR A 97 1.30 13.23 -7.25
N VAL A 98 0.18 12.59 -7.64
CA VAL A 98 -0.01 11.16 -7.41
C VAL A 98 -0.45 10.42 -8.67
N LEU A 99 0.03 9.19 -8.81
CA LEU A 99 -0.53 8.20 -9.74
C LEU A 99 -1.30 7.16 -8.92
N GLN A 100 -2.60 7.03 -9.16
CA GLN A 100 -3.51 6.17 -8.40
C GLN A 100 -3.88 4.92 -9.20
N CYS A 101 -3.75 3.77 -8.56
CA CYS A 101 -3.93 2.43 -9.13
C CYS A 101 -4.75 1.54 -8.18
N GLY A 102 -4.90 0.26 -8.54
CA GLY A 102 -5.47 -0.75 -7.64
C GLY A 102 -6.99 -0.91 -7.69
N ASP A 103 -7.63 -0.40 -8.74
CA ASP A 103 -9.04 -0.66 -9.07
C ASP A 103 -9.15 -1.50 -10.36
N PRO A 104 -9.47 -2.81 -10.26
CA PRO A 104 -9.65 -3.65 -11.45
C PRO A 104 -10.80 -3.21 -12.38
N SER A 105 -11.74 -2.41 -11.89
CA SER A 105 -12.82 -1.86 -12.72
C SER A 105 -12.41 -0.60 -13.50
N ALA A 106 -11.26 0.00 -13.16
CA ALA A 106 -10.79 1.29 -13.66
C ALA A 106 -11.74 2.48 -13.45
N THR A 107 -12.81 2.33 -12.66
CA THR A 107 -13.82 3.39 -12.45
C THR A 107 -13.42 4.39 -11.36
N GLY A 108 -12.44 4.04 -10.53
CA GLY A 108 -12.11 4.74 -9.27
C GLY A 108 -13.05 4.35 -8.12
N SER A 109 -14.10 3.58 -8.39
CA SER A 109 -15.11 3.15 -7.43
C SER A 109 -15.16 1.64 -7.25
N GLY A 110 -14.19 0.87 -7.73
CA GLY A 110 -14.06 -0.55 -7.40
C GLY A 110 -13.35 -0.79 -6.07
N GLY A 111 -13.21 -2.06 -5.71
CA GLY A 111 -12.57 -2.50 -4.47
C GLY A 111 -12.63 -4.03 -4.31
N PRO A 112 -11.97 -4.61 -3.29
CA PRO A 112 -11.71 -6.04 -3.22
C PRO A 112 -12.83 -6.85 -2.53
N GLY A 113 -14.00 -6.25 -2.30
CA GLY A 113 -15.09 -6.91 -1.56
C GLY A 113 -15.00 -6.78 -0.04
N PHE A 114 -13.95 -6.13 0.46
CA PHE A 114 -13.77 -5.85 1.88
C PHE A 114 -13.17 -4.46 2.10
N VAL A 115 -13.23 -3.99 3.34
CA VAL A 115 -12.54 -2.79 3.83
C VAL A 115 -11.84 -3.08 5.16
N PHE A 116 -10.82 -2.29 5.49
CA PHE A 116 -10.09 -2.38 6.75
C PHE A 116 -9.70 -1.00 7.31
N PRO A 117 -9.38 -0.91 8.62
CA PRO A 117 -9.04 0.36 9.28
C PRO A 117 -7.84 1.08 8.70
N ASP A 118 -7.74 2.37 9.01
CA ASP A 118 -6.53 3.15 8.76
C ASP A 118 -5.41 2.76 9.74
N GLU A 119 -4.17 2.91 9.29
CA GLU A 119 -2.96 2.77 10.11
C GLU A 119 -2.16 4.09 10.03
N TYR A 120 -0.93 4.11 10.53
CA TYR A 120 -0.11 5.31 10.50
C TYR A 120 -0.03 5.91 9.07
N PRO A 121 -0.05 7.25 8.89
CA PRO A 121 -0.04 8.32 9.90
C PRO A 121 -1.42 8.80 10.35
N VAL A 122 -2.50 8.06 10.09
CA VAL A 122 -3.85 8.60 10.29
C VAL A 122 -4.12 8.99 11.73
N GLY A 123 -4.45 10.26 11.94
CA GLY A 123 -4.70 10.84 13.27
C GLY A 123 -3.44 11.25 14.04
N SER A 124 -2.24 11.14 13.48
CA SER A 124 -1.00 11.57 14.16
C SER A 124 -0.85 13.09 14.28
N GLY A 125 -1.52 13.85 13.40
CA GLY A 125 -1.34 15.30 13.27
C GLY A 125 -0.06 15.71 12.53
N GLU A 126 0.75 14.76 12.06
CA GLU A 126 1.99 15.02 11.33
C GLU A 126 1.69 15.43 9.88
N SER A 127 2.13 16.63 9.47
CA SER A 127 2.01 17.13 8.09
C SER A 127 3.06 18.22 7.83
N PRO A 128 3.74 18.25 6.67
CA PRO A 128 3.57 17.38 5.49
C PRO A 128 4.34 16.06 5.60
N ILE A 129 3.71 14.95 5.20
CA ILE A 129 4.30 13.59 5.32
C ILE A 129 4.30 12.77 4.02
N TYR A 130 3.47 13.11 3.03
CA TYR A 130 3.43 12.41 1.74
C TYR A 130 4.51 12.96 0.80
N LYS A 131 5.73 12.46 0.97
CA LYS A 131 6.91 12.85 0.20
C LYS A 131 6.98 12.10 -1.13
N ALA A 132 7.72 12.65 -2.09
CA ALA A 132 8.07 11.92 -3.31
C ALA A 132 8.66 10.54 -2.96
N GLY A 133 8.22 9.50 -3.66
CA GLY A 133 8.59 8.11 -3.39
C GLY A 133 7.63 7.38 -2.44
N THR A 134 6.87 8.06 -1.60
CA THR A 134 5.96 7.39 -0.65
C THR A 134 4.73 6.76 -1.31
N ILE A 135 4.23 5.68 -0.73
CA ILE A 135 3.04 4.96 -1.18
C ILE A 135 1.98 5.00 -0.08
N ALA A 136 0.76 5.39 -0.45
CA ALA A 136 -0.36 5.47 0.50
C ALA A 136 -1.65 4.87 -0.04
N MET A 137 -2.51 4.40 0.87
CA MET A 137 -3.83 3.87 0.51
C MET A 137 -4.76 4.98 0.07
N ALA A 138 -5.48 4.78 -1.03
CA ALA A 138 -6.64 5.59 -1.35
C ALA A 138 -7.85 5.07 -0.55
N ASN A 139 -8.71 5.98 -0.09
CA ASN A 139 -9.90 5.64 0.68
C ASN A 139 -11.08 6.55 0.34
N ALA A 140 -12.27 6.19 0.84
CA ALA A 140 -13.50 6.97 0.72
C ALA A 140 -13.89 7.63 2.07
N GLY A 141 -12.88 7.97 2.87
CA GLY A 141 -13.02 8.43 4.25
C GLY A 141 -12.43 7.46 5.28
N PRO A 142 -12.49 7.80 6.58
CA PRO A 142 -11.79 7.04 7.61
C PRO A 142 -12.18 5.57 7.65
N ASN A 143 -11.18 4.69 7.77
CA ASN A 143 -11.30 3.24 7.91
C ASN A 143 -12.00 2.55 6.73
N THR A 144 -11.77 3.06 5.51
CA THR A 144 -12.34 2.49 4.27
C THR A 144 -11.27 2.02 3.28
N ASN A 145 -10.08 1.65 3.78
CA ASN A 145 -9.02 1.11 2.95
C ASN A 145 -9.49 -0.17 2.26
N GLY A 146 -9.27 -0.25 0.95
CA GLY A 146 -9.64 -1.38 0.13
C GLY A 146 -8.43 -1.90 -0.63
N SER A 147 -8.44 -1.74 -1.96
CA SER A 147 -7.35 -2.20 -2.82
C SER A 147 -6.61 -1.08 -3.55
N GLN A 148 -7.17 0.12 -3.53
CA GLN A 148 -6.63 1.26 -4.26
C GLN A 148 -5.53 1.95 -3.46
N PHE A 149 -4.47 2.34 -4.14
CA PHE A 149 -3.33 3.04 -3.56
C PHE A 149 -2.85 4.11 -4.54
N PHE A 150 -2.06 5.05 -4.04
CA PHE A 150 -1.44 6.07 -4.85
C PHE A 150 0.07 6.16 -4.59
N LEU A 151 0.79 6.40 -5.69
CA LEU A 151 2.24 6.57 -5.76
C LEU A 151 2.53 8.08 -5.80
N ASN A 152 3.15 8.62 -4.75
CA ASN A 152 3.54 10.03 -4.74
C ASN A 152 4.81 10.22 -5.55
N TYR A 153 4.75 10.93 -6.67
CA TYR A 153 5.92 11.17 -7.52
C TYR A 153 6.54 12.56 -7.29
N GLU A 154 5.85 13.44 -6.57
CA GLU A 154 6.40 14.63 -5.90
C GLU A 154 5.78 14.79 -4.51
N ASP A 155 6.33 15.70 -3.71
CA ASP A 155 5.77 16.08 -2.41
C ASP A 155 4.31 16.57 -2.55
N SER A 156 3.39 15.86 -1.90
CA SER A 156 1.97 16.19 -1.92
C SER A 156 1.54 16.75 -0.55
N PRO A 157 0.99 17.98 -0.48
CA PRO A 157 0.56 18.63 0.76
C PRO A 157 -0.80 18.09 1.24
N LEU A 158 -0.92 16.76 1.36
CA LEU A 158 -2.10 16.09 1.85
C LEU A 158 -2.10 16.05 3.40
N PRO A 159 -3.28 16.21 4.04
CA PRO A 159 -3.41 15.92 5.47
C PRO A 159 -3.18 14.43 5.74
N PRO A 160 -2.75 14.04 6.95
CA PRO A 160 -2.44 12.64 7.32
C PRO A 160 -3.73 11.81 7.48
N ASN A 161 -4.42 11.58 6.37
CA ASN A 161 -5.71 10.88 6.29
C ASN A 161 -5.61 9.57 5.50
N TYR A 162 -4.42 9.22 5.03
CA TYR A 162 -4.15 8.06 4.17
C TYR A 162 -3.00 7.25 4.76
N THR A 163 -3.23 5.95 5.00
CA THR A 163 -2.21 5.03 5.52
C THR A 163 -0.98 5.02 4.62
N LEU A 164 0.20 5.33 5.17
CA LEU A 164 1.48 5.10 4.51
C LEU A 164 1.90 3.66 4.76
N PHE A 165 2.27 2.95 3.70
CA PHE A 165 2.61 1.52 3.83
C PHE A 165 3.86 1.10 3.07
N GLY A 166 4.65 2.06 2.59
CA GLY A 166 5.91 1.77 1.92
C GLY A 166 6.41 2.92 1.07
N GLU A 167 7.49 2.62 0.34
CA GLU A 167 8.16 3.55 -0.56
C GLU A 167 8.50 2.86 -1.88
N MET A 168 8.54 3.64 -2.96
CA MET A 168 9.10 3.25 -4.24
C MET A 168 10.63 3.38 -4.20
N SER A 169 11.33 2.59 -5.02
CA SER A 169 12.73 2.89 -5.30
C SER A 169 12.89 4.27 -5.95
N PRO A 170 14.06 4.91 -5.82
CA PRO A 170 14.35 6.16 -6.54
C PRO A 170 14.14 6.03 -8.05
N GLU A 171 14.57 4.91 -8.65
CA GLU A 171 14.42 4.62 -10.06
C GLU A 171 12.94 4.51 -10.47
N SER A 172 12.13 3.81 -9.66
CA SER A 172 10.70 3.70 -9.90
C SER A 172 9.95 5.01 -9.69
N THR A 173 10.44 5.88 -8.80
CA THR A 173 9.91 7.24 -8.65
C THR A 173 10.12 8.05 -9.94
N GLU A 174 11.28 7.92 -10.59
CA GLU A 174 11.54 8.56 -11.89
C GLU A 174 10.66 8.01 -13.02
N VAL A 175 10.36 6.70 -13.01
CA VAL A 175 9.39 6.11 -13.96
C VAL A 175 8.01 6.79 -13.82
N VAL A 176 7.53 6.95 -12.59
CA VAL A 176 6.23 7.60 -12.33
C VAL A 176 6.27 9.10 -12.69
N ARG A 177 7.38 9.80 -12.41
CA ARG A 177 7.59 11.19 -12.88
C ARG A 177 7.53 11.30 -14.40
N ALA A 178 8.17 10.38 -15.12
CA ALA A 178 8.17 10.37 -16.58
C ALA A 178 6.77 10.13 -17.17
N ILE A 179 5.97 9.27 -16.53
CA ILE A 179 4.54 9.12 -16.85
C ILE A 179 3.82 10.45 -16.62
N ALA A 180 3.99 11.05 -15.45
CA ALA A 180 3.29 12.27 -15.06
C ALA A 180 3.63 13.48 -15.96
N ALA A 181 4.88 13.59 -16.41
CA ALA A 181 5.34 14.65 -17.31
C ALA A 181 4.61 14.68 -18.66
N LYS A 182 4.02 13.55 -19.08
CA LYS A 182 3.19 13.47 -20.29
C LYS A 182 1.80 14.09 -20.08
N GLY A 183 1.37 14.24 -18.84
CA GLY A 183 0.09 14.81 -18.44
C GLY A 183 -1.07 13.81 -18.44
N THR A 184 -2.29 14.34 -18.28
CA THR A 184 -3.53 13.56 -18.30
C THR A 184 -4.11 13.48 -19.72
N ALA A 185 -5.01 12.52 -19.96
CA ALA A 185 -5.65 12.30 -21.25
C ALA A 185 -6.44 13.51 -21.77
N THR A 186 -6.98 14.34 -20.87
CA THR A 186 -7.72 15.56 -21.20
C THR A 186 -6.85 16.81 -21.23
N GLY A 187 -5.57 16.70 -20.86
CA GLY A 187 -4.66 17.83 -20.65
C GLY A 187 -4.95 18.63 -19.37
N GLY A 188 -5.96 18.24 -18.58
CA GLY A 188 -6.25 18.83 -17.28
C GLY A 188 -5.26 18.40 -16.19
N ALA A 189 -5.39 19.00 -15.01
CA ALA A 189 -4.54 18.69 -13.87
C ALA A 189 -4.92 17.38 -13.13
N ASP A 190 -6.09 16.81 -13.42
CA ASP A 190 -6.61 15.58 -12.81
C ASP A 190 -7.37 14.79 -13.87
N GLY A 191 -7.12 13.48 -13.93
CA GLY A 191 -7.83 12.56 -14.81
C GLY A 191 -7.01 11.31 -15.12
N ALA A 192 -7.46 10.50 -16.08
CA ALA A 192 -6.68 9.36 -16.53
C ALA A 192 -5.31 9.80 -17.09
N PRO A 193 -4.24 9.01 -16.91
CA PRO A 193 -2.95 9.26 -17.56
C PRO A 193 -3.09 9.43 -19.08
N LYS A 194 -2.33 10.33 -19.69
CA LYS A 194 -2.36 10.54 -21.15
C LYS A 194 -1.94 9.30 -21.93
N GLU A 195 -0.90 8.65 -21.44
CA GLU A 195 -0.52 7.31 -21.88
C GLU A 195 -0.96 6.34 -20.79
N GLU A 196 -1.79 5.37 -21.15
CA GLU A 196 -2.31 4.39 -20.22
C GLU A 196 -1.16 3.68 -19.48
N VAL A 197 -1.30 3.55 -18.16
CA VAL A 197 -0.39 2.80 -17.31
C VAL A 197 -1.09 1.52 -16.91
N SER A 198 -0.67 0.42 -17.51
CA SER A 198 -1.21 -0.92 -17.30
C SER A 198 -0.26 -1.72 -16.40
N ILE A 199 -0.75 -2.20 -15.27
CA ILE A 199 -0.09 -3.20 -14.41
C ILE A 199 -0.39 -4.56 -15.03
N THR A 200 0.60 -5.12 -15.72
CA THR A 200 0.49 -6.44 -16.34
C THR A 200 0.55 -7.54 -15.28
N LYS A 201 1.37 -7.34 -14.24
CA LYS A 201 1.53 -8.28 -13.13
C LYS A 201 1.99 -7.58 -11.86
N ALA A 202 1.50 -8.02 -10.70
CA ALA A 202 2.05 -7.66 -9.40
C ALA A 202 2.71 -8.89 -8.73
N THR A 203 4.00 -8.80 -8.39
CA THR A 203 4.79 -9.91 -7.83
C THR A 203 5.31 -9.56 -6.45
N VAL A 204 5.01 -10.40 -5.45
CA VAL A 204 5.64 -10.32 -4.12
C VAL A 204 6.95 -11.12 -4.17
N ASN A 205 8.07 -10.48 -3.83
CA ASN A 205 9.43 -11.03 -3.96
C ASN A 205 9.95 -11.61 -2.64
#